data_AF-A0A1I2KZY9-F1
#
_entry.id   AF-A0A1I2KZY9-F1
#
_cell.length_a   1.000
_cell.length_b   1.000
_cell.length_c   1.000
_cell.angle_alpha   90.00
_cell.angle_beta   90.00
_cell.angle_gamma   90.00
#
_symmetry.space_group_name_H-M   'P 1'
#
loop_
_entity.id
_entity.type
_entity.pdbx_description
1 polymer ?
#
loop_
_entity_poly.entity_id
_entity_poly.type
_entity_poly.pdbx_seq_one_letter_code
_entity_poly.pdbx_strand_id
1 'polypeptide(L)'
;MAKDREAWRHVLLALDLLHHYQWNIALMKKVRNEMKLAIDRMAERLAAGSDENRAEDLRFFLSLLNDVESGIQNGNLLVMRSVEQSLIRHLLKRDPHDRHLHQLLSTKRDGELDMVSV
;
A
#
# COMPACT_ATOMS: atom_id res chain seq x y z
N MET A 1 0.63 13.45 -14.83
CA MET A 1 -0.84 13.35 -15.03
C MET A 1 -1.32 11.92 -15.26
N ALA A 2 -0.88 11.17 -16.28
CA ALA A 2 -1.29 9.76 -16.46
C ALA A 2 -0.46 8.77 -15.60
N LYS A 3 0.88 8.90 -15.62
CA LYS A 3 1.78 8.02 -14.85
C LYS A 3 1.65 8.14 -13.32
N ASP A 4 1.31 9.33 -12.80
CA ASP A 4 1.00 9.51 -11.36
C ASP A 4 -0.21 8.68 -10.95
N ARG A 5 -1.25 8.69 -11.79
CA ARG A 5 -2.48 7.93 -11.53
C ARG A 5 -2.23 6.43 -11.57
N GLU A 6 -1.32 5.97 -12.43
CA GLU A 6 -0.94 4.57 -12.51
C GLU A 6 -0.14 4.11 -11.28
N ALA A 7 0.87 4.88 -10.86
CA ALA A 7 1.59 4.59 -9.63
C ALA A 7 0.65 4.51 -8.42
N TRP A 8 -0.25 5.49 -8.31
CA TRP A 8 -1.22 5.54 -7.23
C TRP A 8 -2.25 4.44 -7.24
N ARG A 9 -2.68 4.02 -8.43
CA ARG A 9 -3.55 2.86 -8.57
C ARG A 9 -2.92 1.61 -7.96
N HIS A 10 -1.65 1.35 -8.25
CA HIS A 10 -0.94 0.20 -7.68
C HIS A 10 -0.79 0.30 -6.15
N VAL A 11 -0.58 1.51 -5.62
CA VAL A 11 -0.58 1.74 -4.17
C VAL A 11 -1.94 1.40 -3.55
N LEU A 12 -3.04 1.86 -4.15
CA LEU A 12 -4.39 1.59 -3.66
C LEU A 12 -4.74 0.10 -3.78
N LEU A 13 -4.29 -0.59 -4.83
CA LEU A 13 -4.45 -2.04 -4.97
C LEU A 13 -3.66 -2.81 -3.90
N ALA A 14 -2.45 -2.38 -3.58
CA ALA A 14 -1.68 -2.96 -2.49
C ALA A 14 -2.40 -2.78 -1.14
N LEU A 15 -2.99 -1.60 -0.91
CA LEU A 15 -3.78 -1.33 0.29
C LEU A 15 -5.07 -2.17 0.34
N ASP A 16 -5.79 -2.28 -0.77
CA ASP A 16 -7.00 -3.11 -0.89
C ASP A 16 -6.71 -4.57 -0.52
N LEU A 17 -5.63 -5.13 -1.08
CA LEU A 17 -5.15 -6.48 -0.76
C LEU A 17 -4.81 -6.64 0.73
N LEU A 18 -4.18 -5.63 1.34
CA LEU A 18 -3.82 -5.66 2.76
C LEU A 18 -5.05 -5.56 3.65
N HIS A 19 -5.99 -4.68 3.32
CA HIS A 19 -7.12 -4.31 4.16
C HIS A 19 -8.23 -5.35 4.13
N HIS A 20 -8.58 -5.85 2.95
CA HIS A 20 -9.79 -6.65 2.78
C HIS A 20 -9.57 -8.15 2.85
N TYR A 21 -8.38 -8.66 2.62
CA TYR A 21 -8.19 -10.10 2.44
C TYR A 21 -7.43 -10.75 3.59
N GLN A 22 -7.67 -12.05 3.79
CA GLN A 22 -6.89 -12.85 4.74
C GLN A 22 -5.43 -12.98 4.31
N TRP A 23 -4.52 -12.74 5.25
CA TRP A 23 -3.09 -12.78 4.97
C TRP A 23 -2.58 -14.21 4.84
N ASN A 24 -1.87 -14.43 3.73
CA ASN A 24 -1.08 -15.62 3.48
C ASN A 24 0.10 -15.23 2.56
N ILE A 25 1.06 -16.13 2.40
CA ILE A 25 2.26 -15.87 1.60
C ILE A 25 1.92 -15.53 0.14
N ALA A 26 0.86 -16.11 -0.43
CA ALA A 26 0.44 -15.80 -1.79
C ALA A 26 -0.06 -14.36 -1.91
N LEU A 27 -0.83 -13.87 -0.93
CA LEU A 27 -1.28 -12.49 -0.85
C LEU A 27 -0.11 -11.52 -0.64
N MET A 28 0.83 -11.85 0.25
CA MET A 28 2.03 -11.02 0.44
C MET A 28 2.81 -10.86 -0.87
N LYS A 29 2.93 -11.91 -1.68
CA LYS A 29 3.55 -11.83 -3.01
C LYS A 29 2.78 -10.93 -3.97
N LYS A 30 1.45 -10.89 -3.89
CA LYS A 30 0.62 -9.95 -4.68
C LYS A 30 0.87 -8.50 -4.23
N VAL A 31 0.82 -8.24 -2.92
CA VAL A 31 1.13 -6.93 -2.33
C VAL A 31 2.52 -6.46 -2.79
N ARG A 32 3.54 -7.30 -2.67
CA ARG A 32 4.91 -7.01 -3.14
C ARG A 32 4.92 -6.62 -4.62
N ASN A 33 4.20 -7.34 -5.48
CA ASN A 33 4.19 -7.06 -6.90
C ASN A 33 3.53 -5.71 -7.21
N GLU A 34 2.39 -5.41 -6.59
CA GLU A 34 1.74 -4.10 -6.73
C GLU A 34 2.65 -2.97 -6.25
N MET A 35 3.34 -3.16 -5.12
CA MET A 35 4.30 -2.18 -4.61
C MET A 35 5.49 -1.96 -5.55
N LYS A 36 6.04 -3.03 -6.15
CA LYS A 36 7.11 -2.91 -7.17
C LYS A 36 6.65 -2.09 -8.37
N LEU A 37 5.46 -2.38 -8.89
CA LEU A 37 4.90 -1.61 -10.00
C LEU A 37 4.71 -0.13 -9.65
N ALA A 38 4.21 0.17 -8.45
CA ALA A 38 4.10 1.55 -7.96
C ALA A 38 5.47 2.25 -7.91
N ILE A 39 6.48 1.60 -7.33
CA ILE A 39 7.85 2.10 -7.18
C ILE A 39 8.50 2.35 -8.54
N ASP A 40 8.39 1.41 -9.48
CA ASP A 40 8.95 1.55 -10.83
C ASP A 40 8.37 2.78 -11.54
N ARG A 41 7.04 2.96 -11.45
CA ARG A 41 6.36 4.13 -12.03
C ARG A 41 6.75 5.45 -11.36
N MET A 42 6.97 5.45 -10.06
CA MET A 42 7.45 6.63 -9.32
C MET A 42 8.91 6.96 -9.69
N ALA A 43 9.77 5.95 -9.80
CA ALA A 43 11.17 6.09 -10.16
C ALA A 43 11.35 6.61 -11.61
N GLU A 44 10.63 6.04 -12.58
CA GLU A 44 10.59 6.54 -13.96
C GLU A 44 10.28 8.03 -14.02
N ARG A 45 9.38 8.48 -13.14
CA ARG A 45 8.92 9.86 -13.12
C ARG A 45 9.88 10.80 -12.41
N LEU A 46 10.53 10.35 -11.34
CA LEU A 46 11.59 11.11 -10.67
C LEU A 46 12.78 11.32 -11.62
N ALA A 47 13.12 10.31 -12.44
CA ALA A 47 14.13 10.43 -13.49
C ALA A 47 13.73 11.45 -14.58
N ALA A 48 12.43 11.62 -14.85
CA ALA A 48 11.90 12.58 -15.81
C ALA A 48 11.75 14.02 -15.26
N GLY A 49 12.02 14.26 -13.97
CA GLY A 49 11.99 15.58 -13.36
C GLY A 49 12.12 15.54 -11.83
N SER A 50 12.91 16.46 -11.28
CA SER A 50 13.18 16.59 -9.85
C SER A 50 11.99 17.22 -9.10
N ASP A 51 11.47 16.51 -8.11
CA ASP A 51 10.49 17.00 -7.12
C ASP A 51 10.80 16.27 -5.81
N GLU A 52 11.25 17.02 -4.81
CA GLU A 52 11.74 16.48 -3.53
C GLU A 52 10.67 15.67 -2.79
N ASN A 53 9.39 16.07 -2.89
CA ASN A 53 8.28 15.32 -2.32
C ASN A 53 8.16 13.92 -2.94
N ARG A 54 8.41 13.80 -4.25
CA ARG A 54 8.37 12.50 -4.95
C ARG A 54 9.53 11.60 -4.55
N ALA A 55 10.67 12.18 -4.20
CA ALA A 55 11.80 11.42 -3.68
C ALA A 55 11.55 10.91 -2.25
N GLU A 56 10.84 11.68 -1.40
CA GLU A 56 10.37 11.20 -0.10
C GLU A 56 9.39 10.03 -0.24
N ASP A 57 8.38 10.16 -1.12
CA ASP A 57 7.43 9.08 -1.40
C ASP A 57 8.14 7.80 -1.86
N LEU A 58 9.04 7.91 -2.83
CA LEU A 58 9.77 6.76 -3.36
C LEU A 58 10.57 6.05 -2.26
N ARG A 59 11.25 6.80 -1.39
CA ARG A 59 11.98 6.24 -0.24
C ARG A 59 11.05 5.53 0.73
N PHE A 60 9.89 6.12 1.03
CA PHE A 60 8.89 5.50 1.89
C PHE A 60 8.40 4.17 1.31
N PHE A 61 8.00 4.14 0.03
CA PHE A 61 7.51 2.91 -0.60
C PHE A 61 8.59 1.82 -0.72
N LEU A 62 9.84 2.19 -0.99
CA LEU A 62 10.97 1.26 -0.96
C LEU A 62 11.17 0.63 0.43
N SER A 63 11.04 1.42 1.50
CA SER A 63 11.12 0.90 2.87
C SER A 63 10.02 -0.13 3.14
N LEU A 64 8.76 0.19 2.79
CA LEU A 64 7.66 -0.75 2.96
C LEU A 64 7.84 -2.03 2.12
N LEU A 65 8.40 -1.92 0.91
CA LEU A 65 8.66 -3.08 0.07
C LEU A 65 9.66 -4.03 0.75
N ASN A 66 10.71 -3.48 1.37
CA ASN A 66 11.67 -4.28 2.12
C ASN A 66 11.01 -5.02 3.29
N ASP A 67 10.07 -4.38 4.00
CA ASP A 67 9.33 -5.02 5.10
C ASP A 67 8.48 -6.18 4.57
N VAL A 68 7.81 -6.01 3.44
CA VAL A 68 7.03 -7.06 2.78
C VAL A 68 7.93 -8.23 2.34
N GLU A 69 9.06 -7.93 1.70
CA GLU A 69 10.01 -8.95 1.23
C GLU A 69 10.63 -9.74 2.38
N SER A 70 11.02 -9.04 3.46
CA SER A 70 11.49 -9.66 4.70
C SER A 70 10.41 -10.55 5.33
N GLY A 71 9.15 -10.10 5.35
CA GLY A 71 8.02 -10.90 5.77
C GLY A 71 7.86 -12.20 4.98
N ILE A 72 7.98 -12.12 3.66
CA ILE A 72 7.86 -13.29 2.78
C ILE A 72 9.01 -14.26 3.04
N GLN A 73 10.24 -13.76 3.14
CA GLN A 73 11.44 -14.57 3.35
C GLN A 73 11.39 -15.32 4.69
N ASN A 74 10.92 -14.64 5.74
CA ASN A 74 10.89 -15.17 7.10
C ASN A 74 9.58 -15.90 7.44
N GLY A 75 8.62 -15.97 6.50
CA GLY A 75 7.29 -16.53 6.75
C GLY A 75 6.47 -15.74 7.79
N ASN A 76 6.83 -14.48 8.04
CA ASN A 76 6.20 -13.65 9.07
C ASN A 76 5.05 -12.81 8.47
N LEU A 77 3.82 -13.29 8.65
CA LEU A 77 2.62 -12.61 8.17
C LEU A 77 2.29 -11.33 8.98
N LEU A 78 2.76 -11.21 10.23
CA LEU A 78 2.39 -10.09 11.11
C LEU A 78 2.93 -8.75 10.61
N VAL A 79 4.00 -8.77 9.80
CA VAL A 79 4.55 -7.55 9.20
C VAL A 79 3.52 -6.84 8.30
N MET A 80 2.56 -7.57 7.72
CA MET A 80 1.49 -6.99 6.91
C MET A 80 0.64 -5.98 7.69
N ARG A 81 0.47 -6.15 9.00
CA ARG A 81 -0.25 -5.18 9.83
C ARG A 81 0.49 -3.85 9.90
N SER A 82 1.81 -3.91 10.07
CA SER A 82 2.64 -2.72 10.14
C SER A 82 2.71 -2.01 8.79
N VAL A 83 2.82 -2.78 7.70
CA VAL A 83 2.81 -2.27 6.33
C VAL A 83 1.49 -1.57 6.02
N GLU A 84 0.36 -2.21 6.32
CA GLU A 84 -0.99 -1.64 6.15
C GLU A 84 -1.15 -0.31 6.90
N GLN A 85 -0.88 -0.29 8.21
CA GLN A 85 -1.02 0.91 9.03
C GLN A 85 -0.09 2.05 8.60
N SER A 86 1.13 1.71 8.18
CA SER A 86 2.09 2.72 7.70
C SER A 86 1.65 3.28 6.36
N LEU A 87 1.13 2.44 5.46
CA LEU A 87 0.60 2.86 4.17
C LEU A 87 -0.61 3.80 4.33
N ILE A 88 -1.57 3.43 5.19
CA ILE A 88 -2.74 4.27 5.50
C ILE A 88 -2.31 5.63 6.03
N ARG A 89 -1.39 5.66 7.00
CA ARG A 89 -0.91 6.93 7.60
C ARG A 89 -0.22 7.80 6.56
N HIS A 90 0.59 7.23 5.68
CA HIS A 90 1.28 8.00 4.63
C HIS A 90 0.29 8.59 3.62
N LEU A 91 -0.70 7.81 3.19
CA LEU A 91 -1.72 8.27 2.26
C LEU A 91 -2.59 9.39 2.86
N LEU A 92 -3.04 9.23 4.11
CA LEU A 92 -3.81 10.26 4.82
C LEU A 92 -2.99 11.53 5.09
N LYS A 93 -1.67 11.40 5.35
CA LYS A 93 -0.78 12.57 5.49
C LYS A 93 -0.70 13.37 4.18
N ARG A 94 -0.70 12.68 3.05
CA ARG A 94 -0.56 13.31 1.73
C ARG A 94 -1.86 13.92 1.22
N ASP A 95 -2.97 13.23 1.38
CA ASP A 95 -4.31 13.74 1.07
C ASP A 95 -5.32 13.26 2.13
N PRO A 96 -5.59 14.09 3.17
CA PRO A 96 -6.55 13.76 4.21
C PRO A 96 -7.98 13.61 3.72
N HIS A 97 -8.31 14.09 2.51
CA HIS A 97 -9.65 14.13 1.96
C HIS A 97 -9.83 13.18 0.76
N ASP A 98 -8.90 12.25 0.53
CA ASP A 98 -9.01 11.28 -0.56
C ASP A 98 -10.24 10.38 -0.36
N ARG A 99 -11.28 10.64 -1.17
CA ARG A 99 -12.55 9.91 -1.11
C ARG A 99 -12.39 8.42 -1.37
N HIS A 100 -11.46 8.00 -2.23
CA HIS A 100 -11.26 6.58 -2.51
C HIS A 100 -10.61 5.87 -1.32
N LEU A 101 -9.65 6.54 -0.67
CA LEU A 101 -9.04 6.01 0.54
C LEU A 101 -10.06 5.87 1.66
N HIS A 102 -10.87 6.90 1.92
CA HIS A 102 -11.94 6.82 2.92
C HIS A 102 -12.95 5.73 2.59
N GLN A 103 -13.34 5.58 1.32
CA GLN A 103 -14.25 4.52 0.89
C GLN A 103 -13.64 3.12 1.11
N LEU A 104 -12.38 2.93 0.74
CA LEU A 104 -11.64 1.69 0.96
C LEU A 104 -11.62 1.34 2.46
N LEU A 105 -11.28 2.30 3.32
CA LEU A 105 -11.20 2.11 4.77
C LEU A 105 -12.56 1.96 5.47
N SER A 106 -13.64 2.39 4.82
CA SER A 106 -15.01 2.22 5.35
C SER A 106 -15.59 0.83 5.11
N THR A 107 -14.93 0.04 4.26
CA THR A 107 -15.37 -1.31 3.91
C THR A 107 -14.69 -2.30 4.86
N LYS A 108 -15.46 -3.20 5.45
CA LYS A 108 -14.92 -4.19 6.41
C LYS A 108 -14.04 -5.20 5.70
N ARG A 109 -13.09 -5.76 6.44
CA ARG A 109 -12.28 -6.88 5.98
C ARG A 109 -13.14 -8.11 5.71
N ASP A 110 -12.88 -8.84 4.63
CA ASP A 110 -13.53 -10.14 4.40
C ASP A 110 -13.22 -11.08 5.58
N GLY A 111 -14.27 -11.46 6.31
CA GLY A 111 -14.19 -12.29 7.51
C GLY A 111 -14.31 -11.52 8.84
N GLU A 112 -14.39 -10.18 8.81
CA GLU A 112 -14.89 -9.41 9.96
C GLU A 112 -16.42 -9.55 9.98
N LEU A 113 -16.89 -10.64 10.61
CA LEU A 113 -18.31 -10.79 10.93
C LEU A 113 -18.79 -9.51 11.63
N ASP A 114 -19.96 -9.03 11.19
CA ASP A 114 -20.77 -8.06 11.92
C ASP A 114 -20.99 -8.57 13.34
N MET A 115 -20.06 -8.29 14.25
CA MET A 115 -20.35 -8.17 15.67
C MET A 115 -21.13 -6.88 15.84
N VAL A 116 -22.37 -6.88 15.34
CA VAL A 116 -23.43 -6.04 15.87
C VAL A 116 -23.54 -6.45 17.33
N SER A 117 -22.94 -5.63 18.18
CA SER A 117 -23.16 -5.68 19.62
C SER A 117 -24.64 -5.42 19.87
N VAL A 118 -25.19 -6.26 20.76
CA VAL A 118 -26.55 -6.30 21.33
C VAL A 118 -27.14 -4.91 21.57
#